data_AF-A0A0Q9AD69-F1
#
_entry.id   AF-A0A0Q9AD69-F1
#
_cell.length_a   1.000
_cell.length_b   1.000
_cell.length_c   1.000
_cell.angle_alpha   90.00
_cell.angle_beta   90.00
_cell.angle_gamma   90.00
#
_symmetry.space_group_name_H-M   'P 1'
#
loop_
_entity.id
_entity.type
_entity.pdbx_description
1 polymer ?
#
loop_
_entity_poly.entity_id
_entity_poly.type
_entity_poly.pdbx_seq_one_letter_code
_entity_poly.pdbx_strand_id
1 'polypeptide(L)'
;MSANTGAIAQDQVDVRGPRFVAWITTAVLIVTLLVSTASVPAAAVILGLQTIVFAVGAALGPRRHPYGAVFAALVAPRLSPVTEREPVAPLKFAQLVGFVFGAVGTVGFALGAPLVGLIATGFALFAAFLNAAFGICLGCQIYPLVARFRRVPA
;
A
#
# COMPACT_ATOMS: atom_id res chain seq x y z
N MET A 1 29.34 -18.40 -20.79
CA MET A 1 29.73 -18.14 -19.38
C MET A 1 28.80 -17.04 -18.87
N SER A 2 27.52 -17.29 -18.60
CA SER A 2 26.94 -18.08 -17.50
C SER A 2 27.48 -17.68 -16.13
N ALA A 3 26.85 -16.67 -15.50
CA ALA A 3 26.52 -16.63 -14.07
C ALA A 3 25.92 -15.27 -13.69
N ASN A 4 24.59 -15.15 -13.68
CA ASN A 4 23.86 -14.45 -12.61
C ASN A 4 22.34 -14.75 -12.63
N THR A 5 21.99 -16.00 -12.92
CA THR A 5 20.62 -16.55 -12.78
C THR A 5 20.25 -16.82 -11.31
N GLY A 6 20.88 -16.13 -10.34
CA GLY A 6 20.89 -16.49 -8.91
C GLY A 6 20.42 -15.43 -7.92
N ALA A 7 19.95 -14.25 -8.36
CA ALA A 7 19.51 -13.21 -7.44
C ALA A 7 17.97 -13.21 -7.25
N ILE A 8 17.54 -14.04 -6.30
CA ILE A 8 16.21 -14.09 -5.66
C ILE A 8 15.12 -14.65 -6.57
N ALA A 9 14.68 -15.88 -6.28
CA ALA A 9 13.34 -16.35 -6.61
C ALA A 9 12.35 -15.25 -6.18
N GLN A 10 11.93 -14.41 -7.13
CA GLN A 10 11.12 -13.24 -6.83
C GLN A 10 9.84 -13.77 -6.21
N ASP A 11 9.65 -13.50 -4.92
CA ASP A 11 8.39 -13.82 -4.27
C ASP A 11 7.33 -13.03 -5.06
N GLN A 12 6.47 -13.76 -5.77
CA GLN A 12 5.51 -13.19 -6.72
C GLN A 12 4.11 -13.41 -6.16
N VAL A 13 3.24 -12.43 -6.41
CA VAL A 13 1.85 -12.43 -5.95
C VAL A 13 0.92 -12.17 -7.13
N ASP A 14 -0.28 -12.75 -7.08
CA ASP A 14 -1.34 -12.49 -8.05
C ASP A 14 -1.70 -10.99 -8.04
N VAL A 15 -1.68 -10.34 -9.21
CA VAL A 15 -2.01 -8.91 -9.41
C VAL A 15 -3.39 -8.54 -8.87
N ARG A 16 -4.32 -9.50 -8.83
CA ARG A 16 -5.69 -9.28 -8.31
C ARG A 16 -5.69 -9.03 -6.80
N GLY A 17 -4.72 -9.58 -6.06
CA GLY A 17 -4.59 -9.40 -4.61
C GLY A 17 -4.29 -7.95 -4.23
N PRO A 18 -3.19 -7.35 -4.72
CA PRO A 18 -2.88 -5.93 -4.49
C PRO A 18 -4.00 -4.98 -4.91
N ARG A 19 -4.70 -5.26 -6.01
CA ARG A 19 -5.86 -4.46 -6.45
C ARG A 19 -7.02 -4.52 -5.46
N PHE A 20 -7.33 -5.70 -4.95
CA PHE A 20 -8.38 -5.86 -3.93
C PHE A 20 -8.03 -5.11 -2.64
N VAL A 21 -6.77 -5.22 -2.19
CA VAL A 21 -6.26 -4.47 -1.03
C VAL A 21 -6.35 -2.95 -1.27
N ALA A 22 -6.03 -2.50 -2.48
CA ALA A 22 -6.10 -1.09 -2.86
C ALA A 22 -7.54 -0.55 -2.87
N TRP A 23 -8.53 -1.34 -3.31
CA TRP A 23 -9.95 -0.97 -3.22
C TRP A 23 -10.42 -0.80 -1.78
N ILE A 24 -10.09 -1.74 -0.89
CA ILE A 24 -10.43 -1.63 0.53
C ILE A 24 -9.77 -0.38 1.14
N THR A 25 -8.48 -0.19 0.86
CA THR A 25 -7.72 0.95 1.36
C THR A 25 -8.32 2.29 0.88
N THR A 26 -8.70 2.37 -0.39
CA THR A 26 -9.38 3.54 -0.97
C THR A 26 -10.67 3.83 -0.22
N ALA A 27 -11.49 2.82 0.04
CA ALA A 27 -12.74 2.99 0.78
C ALA A 27 -12.48 3.49 2.22
N VAL A 28 -11.51 2.91 2.93
CA VAL A 28 -11.14 3.34 4.29
C VAL A 28 -10.64 4.79 4.31
N LEU A 29 -9.84 5.20 3.32
CA LEU A 29 -9.33 6.57 3.23
C LEU A 29 -10.43 7.58 2.87
N ILE A 30 -11.38 7.21 2.01
CA ILE A 30 -12.58 8.04 1.75
C ILE A 30 -13.41 8.19 3.03
N VAL A 31 -13.66 7.10 3.75
CA VAL A 31 -14.38 7.13 5.04
C VAL A 31 -13.64 8.01 6.04
N THR A 32 -12.30 7.93 6.10
CA THR A 32 -11.48 8.79 6.95
C THR A 32 -11.70 10.28 6.63
N LEU A 33 -11.67 10.66 5.36
CA LEU A 33 -11.90 12.04 4.93
C LEU A 33 -13.32 12.51 5.25
N LEU A 34 -14.34 11.68 4.99
CA LEU A 34 -15.73 12.00 5.32
C LEU A 34 -15.92 12.19 6.83
N VAL A 35 -15.40 11.27 7.65
CA VAL A 35 -15.45 11.33 9.11
C VAL A 35 -14.70 12.55 9.63
N SER A 36 -13.61 12.99 8.97
CA SER A 36 -12.85 14.17 9.41
C SER A 36 -13.68 15.46 9.38
N THR A 37 -14.75 15.52 8.58
CA THR A 37 -15.67 16.67 8.55
C THR A 37 -16.60 16.73 9.77
N ALA A 38 -16.84 15.58 10.41
CA ALA A 38 -17.69 15.46 11.60
C ALA A 38 -16.89 15.35 12.91
N SER A 39 -15.76 14.63 12.90
CA SER A 39 -14.92 14.38 14.07
C SER A 39 -13.47 14.08 13.68
N VAL A 40 -12.60 15.07 13.91
CA VAL A 40 -11.15 14.94 13.70
C VAL A 40 -10.53 13.81 14.54
N PRO A 41 -10.88 13.62 15.83
CA PRO A 41 -10.35 12.50 16.62
C PRO A 41 -10.78 11.13 16.06
N ALA A 42 -12.02 11.00 15.59
CA ALA A 42 -12.47 9.74 14.99
C ALA A 42 -11.72 9.46 13.68
N ALA A 43 -11.48 10.47 12.84
CA ALA A 43 -10.67 10.32 11.64
C ALA A 43 -9.22 9.92 11.97
N ALA A 44 -8.62 10.48 13.04
CA ALA A 44 -7.29 10.09 13.50
C ALA A 44 -7.22 8.61 13.88
N VAL A 45 -8.25 8.09 14.56
CA VAL A 45 -8.33 6.66 14.93
C VAL A 45 -8.43 5.77 13.69
N ILE A 46 -9.33 6.09 12.75
CA ILE A 46 -9.51 5.30 11.53
C ILE A 46 -8.22 5.28 10.71
N LEU A 47 -7.61 6.45 10.50
CA LEU A 47 -6.35 6.55 9.77
C LEU A 47 -5.19 5.87 10.51
N GLY A 48 -5.18 5.93 11.83
CA GLY A 48 -4.20 5.24 12.67
C GLY A 48 -4.27 3.72 12.50
N LEU A 49 -5.47 3.14 12.49
CA LEU A 49 -5.67 1.72 12.20
C LEU A 49 -5.20 1.35 10.79
N GLN A 50 -5.54 2.17 9.78
CA GLN A 50 -5.06 1.96 8.41
C GLN A 50 -3.53 2.09 8.31
N THR A 51 -2.92 2.98 9.08
CA THR A 51 -1.46 3.15 9.17
C THR A 51 -0.80 1.91 9.74
N ILE A 52 -1.39 1.25 10.74
CA ILE A 52 -0.91 -0.04 11.24
C ILE A 52 -0.98 -1.10 10.14
N VAL A 53 -2.06 -1.14 9.36
CA VAL A 53 -2.18 -2.05 8.20
C VAL A 53 -1.08 -1.77 7.17
N PHE A 54 -0.75 -0.49 6.92
CA PHE A 54 0.40 -0.11 6.12
C PHE A 54 1.72 -0.64 6.69
N ALA A 55 1.97 -0.44 7.98
CA ALA A 55 3.18 -0.93 8.65
C ALA A 55 3.31 -2.46 8.52
N VAL A 56 2.22 -3.21 8.75
CA VAL A 56 2.19 -4.67 8.64
C VAL A 56 2.57 -5.13 7.24
N GLY A 57 1.98 -4.53 6.19
CA GLY A 57 2.31 -4.88 4.82
C GLY A 57 3.74 -4.51 4.42
N ALA A 58 4.28 -3.40 4.94
CA ALA A 58 5.63 -2.94 4.63
C ALA A 58 6.68 -3.84 5.29
N ALA A 59 6.43 -4.28 6.53
CA ALA A 59 7.33 -5.16 7.27
C ALA A 59 7.22 -6.62 6.81
N LEU A 60 6.02 -7.20 6.90
CA LEU A 60 5.77 -8.64 6.71
C LEU A 60 5.49 -9.03 5.25
N GLY A 61 5.21 -8.05 4.39
CA GLY A 61 4.94 -8.27 2.98
C GLY A 61 3.49 -8.68 2.66
N PRO A 62 3.16 -8.81 1.35
CA PRO A 62 1.80 -8.98 0.86
C PRO A 62 1.12 -10.27 1.30
N ARG A 63 1.88 -11.36 1.48
CA ARG A 63 1.36 -12.68 1.89
C ARG A 63 0.81 -12.69 3.33
N ARG A 64 1.31 -11.81 4.19
CA ARG A 64 0.85 -11.64 5.58
C ARG A 64 0.05 -10.36 5.77
N HIS A 65 -0.29 -9.66 4.68
CA HIS A 65 -1.12 -8.47 4.75
C HIS A 65 -2.54 -8.86 5.16
N PRO A 66 -3.19 -8.20 6.14
CA PRO A 66 -4.49 -8.61 6.67
C PRO A 66 -5.56 -8.70 5.57
N TYR A 67 -5.69 -7.65 4.75
CA TYR A 67 -6.61 -7.67 3.61
C TYR A 67 -6.20 -8.66 2.50
N GLY A 68 -4.91 -8.96 2.37
CA GLY A 68 -4.40 -9.94 1.41
C GLY A 68 -4.72 -11.38 1.82
N ALA A 69 -4.71 -11.66 3.13
CA ALA A 69 -5.16 -12.94 3.67
C ALA A 69 -6.66 -13.17 3.43
N VAL A 70 -7.48 -12.12 3.59
CA VAL A 70 -8.91 -12.18 3.25
C VAL A 70 -9.12 -12.47 1.76
N PHE A 71 -8.37 -11.81 0.88
CA PHE A 71 -8.41 -12.09 -0.56
C PHE A 71 -8.04 -13.55 -0.85
N ALA A 72 -6.93 -14.03 -0.29
CA ALA A 72 -6.45 -15.39 -0.51
C ALA A 72 -7.42 -16.47 -0.01
N ALA A 73 -8.12 -16.21 1.10
CA ALA A 73 -9.05 -17.17 1.70
C ALA A 73 -10.44 -17.15 1.04
N LEU A 74 -10.99 -15.98 0.71
CA LEU A 74 -12.40 -15.85 0.33
C LEU A 74 -12.61 -15.59 -1.17
N VAL A 75 -11.66 -14.90 -1.81
CA VAL A 75 -11.83 -14.40 -3.18
C VAL A 75 -11.03 -15.26 -4.16
N ALA A 76 -9.77 -15.53 -3.87
CA ALA A 76 -8.87 -16.31 -4.73
C ALA A 76 -9.40 -17.71 -5.11
N PRO A 77 -10.05 -18.50 -4.22
CA PRO A 77 -10.59 -19.82 -4.59
C PRO A 77 -11.74 -19.77 -5.59
N ARG A 78 -12.40 -18.62 -5.74
CA ARG A 78 -13.55 -18.41 -6.63
C ARG A 78 -13.16 -17.89 -8.01
N LEU A 79 -11.88 -17.61 -8.22
CA LEU A 79 -11.34 -17.02 -9.42
C LEU A 79 -10.66 -18.07 -10.30
N SER A 80 -10.65 -17.82 -11.61
CA SER A 80 -9.89 -18.62 -12.57
C SER A 80 -8.37 -18.58 -12.27
N PRO A 81 -7.59 -19.56 -12.76
CA PRO A 81 -6.16 -19.65 -12.52
C PRO A 81 -5.42 -18.34 -12.77
N VAL A 82 -4.38 -18.08 -11.96
CA VAL A 82 -3.61 -16.83 -12.01
C VAL A 82 -2.89 -16.70 -13.35
N THR A 83 -3.20 -15.63 -14.09
CA THR A 83 -2.60 -15.34 -15.40
C THR A 83 -1.42 -14.38 -15.30
N GLU A 84 -1.41 -13.49 -14.30
CA GLU A 84 -0.43 -12.41 -14.17
C GLU A 84 0.05 -12.27 -12.73
N ARG A 85 1.35 -11.99 -12.55
CA ARG A 85 1.99 -11.90 -11.23
C ARG A 85 2.92 -10.71 -11.12
N GLU A 86 2.97 -10.12 -9.94
CA GLU A 86 3.78 -8.95 -9.63
C GLU A 86 4.84 -9.28 -8.55
N PRO A 87 6.06 -8.72 -8.63
CA PRO A 87 7.08 -8.94 -7.61
C PRO A 87 6.72 -8.29 -6.27
N VAL A 88 7.06 -8.97 -5.16
CA VAL A 88 6.78 -8.49 -3.79
C VAL A 88 7.58 -7.24 -3.41
N ALA A 89 8.82 -7.10 -3.87
CA ALA A 89 9.70 -6.02 -3.38
C ALA A 89 9.15 -4.60 -3.66
N PRO A 90 8.69 -4.26 -4.89
CA PRO A 90 8.04 -2.97 -5.13
C PRO A 90 6.74 -2.77 -4.35
N LEU A 91 6.00 -3.84 -4.07
CA LEU A 91 4.76 -3.76 -3.31
C LEU A 91 5.01 -3.43 -1.83
N LYS A 92 6.08 -3.98 -1.23
CA LYS A 92 6.53 -3.57 0.12
C LYS A 92 6.92 -2.09 0.16
N PHE A 93 7.57 -1.59 -0.90
CA PHE A 93 7.91 -0.17 -1.01
C PHE A 93 6.66 0.71 -1.12
N ALA A 94 5.68 0.33 -1.95
CA ALA A 94 4.41 1.05 -2.04
C ALA A 94 3.71 1.13 -0.66
N GLN A 95 3.71 0.03 0.09
CA GLN A 95 3.14 -0.01 1.42
C GLN A 95 3.90 0.88 2.42
N LEU A 96 5.23 0.96 2.32
CA LEU A 96 6.04 1.86 3.14
C LEU A 96 5.69 3.33 2.85
N VAL A 97 5.52 3.69 1.57
CA VAL A 97 5.09 5.05 1.19
C VAL A 97 3.69 5.36 1.75
N GLY A 98 2.76 4.40 1.64
CA GLY A 98 1.44 4.50 2.27
C GLY A 98 1.51 4.67 3.79
N PHE A 99 2.43 3.95 4.46
CA PHE A 99 2.69 4.09 5.89
C PHE A 99 3.19 5.49 6.25
N VAL A 100 4.12 6.05 5.49
CA VAL A 100 4.64 7.41 5.74
C VAL A 100 3.52 8.44 5.65
N PHE A 101 2.72 8.41 4.58
CA PHE A 101 1.58 9.33 4.46
C PHE A 101 0.51 9.10 5.54
N GLY A 102 0.20 7.84 5.84
CA GLY A 102 -0.74 7.49 6.91
C GLY A 102 -0.28 8.00 8.27
N ALA A 103 0.99 7.77 8.63
CA ALA A 103 1.57 8.23 9.89
C ALA A 103 1.57 9.76 10.01
N VAL A 104 2.00 10.47 8.96
CA VAL A 104 1.95 11.93 8.91
C VAL A 104 0.51 12.43 9.05
N GLY A 105 -0.43 11.79 8.36
CA GLY A 105 -1.84 12.16 8.43
C GLY A 105 -2.45 11.90 9.82
N THR A 106 -2.16 10.76 10.43
CA THR A 106 -2.60 10.39 11.78
C THR A 106 -2.06 11.38 12.81
N VAL A 107 -0.77 11.69 12.77
CA VAL A 107 -0.14 12.67 13.67
C VAL A 107 -0.75 14.06 13.43
N GLY A 108 -0.98 14.45 12.18
CA GLY A 108 -1.63 15.72 11.83
C GLY A 108 -3.03 15.84 12.45
N PHE A 109 -3.87 14.80 12.31
CA PHE A 109 -5.20 14.80 12.95
C PHE A 109 -5.11 14.75 14.48
N ALA A 110 -4.21 13.95 15.05
CA ALA A 110 -4.06 13.80 16.50
C ALA A 110 -3.56 15.07 17.22
N LEU A 111 -2.68 15.84 16.56
CA LEU A 111 -2.12 17.08 17.11
C LEU A 111 -2.95 18.33 16.79
N GLY A 112 -4.15 18.16 16.22
CA GLY A 112 -5.03 19.30 15.90
C GLY A 112 -4.59 20.11 14.69
N ALA A 113 -3.79 19.53 13.79
CA ALA A 113 -3.40 20.11 12.49
C ALA A 113 -4.17 19.42 11.34
N PRO A 114 -5.50 19.62 11.22
CA PRO A 114 -6.35 18.87 10.30
C PRO A 114 -5.97 19.08 8.83
N LEU A 115 -5.43 20.24 8.47
CA LEU A 115 -4.96 20.49 7.09
C LEU A 115 -3.83 19.53 6.70
N VAL A 116 -2.89 19.26 7.60
CA VAL A 116 -1.81 18.28 7.38
C VAL A 116 -2.40 16.88 7.25
N GLY A 117 -3.35 16.54 8.11
CA GLY A 117 -4.11 15.30 8.07
C GLY A 117 -4.78 15.07 6.71
N LEU A 118 -5.51 16.07 6.22
CA LEU A 118 -6.23 16.04 4.95
C LEU A 118 -5.29 15.90 3.76
N ILE A 119 -4.22 16.70 3.69
CA ILE A 119 -3.26 16.66 2.59
C ILE A 119 -2.57 15.29 2.53
N ALA A 120 -2.06 14.80 3.66
CA ALA A 120 -1.38 13.50 3.72
C ALA A 120 -2.33 12.34 3.37
N THR A 121 -3.56 12.36 3.90
CA THR A 121 -4.59 11.36 3.58
C THR A 121 -4.98 11.42 2.10
N GLY A 122 -5.04 12.62 1.51
CA GLY A 122 -5.30 12.83 0.09
C GLY A 122 -4.23 12.20 -0.81
N PHE A 123 -2.94 12.35 -0.46
CA PHE A 123 -1.85 11.68 -1.18
C PHE A 123 -1.93 10.15 -1.05
N ALA A 124 -2.21 9.64 0.15
CA ALA A 124 -2.41 8.20 0.36
C ALA A 124 -3.59 7.67 -0.47
N LEU A 125 -4.70 8.43 -0.51
CA LEU A 125 -5.90 8.08 -1.28
C LEU A 125 -5.60 8.07 -2.77
N PHE A 126 -4.92 9.09 -3.29
CA PHE A 126 -4.52 9.15 -4.68
C PHE A 126 -3.67 7.93 -5.09
N ALA A 127 -2.65 7.60 -4.29
CA ALA A 127 -1.81 6.44 -4.54
C ALA A 127 -2.58 5.11 -4.49
N ALA A 128 -3.47 4.94 -3.50
CA ALA A 128 -4.31 3.75 -3.39
C ALA A 128 -5.30 3.63 -4.55
N PHE A 129 -5.94 4.73 -4.94
CA PHE A 129 -6.92 4.77 -6.02
C PHE A 129 -6.29 4.46 -7.38
N LEU A 130 -5.11 4.99 -7.69
CA LEU A 130 -4.41 4.68 -8.93
C LEU A 130 -4.13 3.17 -9.08
N ASN A 131 -3.73 2.53 -7.98
CA ASN A 131 -3.54 1.08 -7.95
C ASN A 131 -4.88 0.33 -8.09
N ALA A 132 -5.93 0.81 -7.43
CA ALA A 132 -7.25 0.19 -7.47
C ALA A 132 -7.93 0.26 -8.85
N ALA A 133 -7.86 1.42 -9.52
CA ALA A 133 -8.57 1.72 -10.76
C ALA A 133 -7.77 1.35 -12.02
N PHE A 134 -6.47 1.69 -12.06
CA PHE A 134 -5.65 1.51 -13.25
C PHE A 134 -4.66 0.35 -13.14
N GLY A 135 -4.54 -0.28 -11.95
CA GLY A 135 -3.51 -1.28 -11.70
C GLY A 135 -2.09 -0.68 -11.76
N ILE A 136 -1.96 0.64 -11.64
CA ILE A 136 -0.67 1.32 -11.65
C ILE A 136 -0.13 1.32 -10.21
N CYS A 137 0.65 0.30 -9.89
CA CYS A 137 1.48 0.29 -8.70
C CYS A 137 2.59 1.33 -8.86
N LEU A 138 2.40 2.53 -8.29
CA LEU A 138 3.39 3.62 -8.33
C LEU A 138 4.76 3.15 -7.79
N GLY A 139 4.75 2.24 -6.81
CA GLY A 139 5.96 1.58 -6.31
C GLY A 139 6.69 0.77 -7.37
N CYS A 140 6.01 0.08 -8.28
CA CYS A 140 6.64 -0.70 -9.35
C CYS A 140 7.32 0.17 -10.41
N GLN A 141 6.79 1.37 -10.65
CA GLN A 141 7.39 2.34 -11.58
C GLN A 141 8.56 3.10 -10.94
N ILE A 142 8.45 3.48 -9.66
CA ILE A 142 9.45 4.28 -8.95
C ILE A 142 10.59 3.42 -8.38
N TYR A 143 10.32 2.19 -7.94
CA TYR A 143 11.30 1.32 -7.29
C TYR A 143 12.54 1.04 -8.16
N PRO A 144 12.44 0.75 -9.47
CA PRO A 144 13.62 0.56 -10.32
C PRO A 144 14.52 1.80 -10.37
N LEU A 145 13.94 3.01 -10.37
CA LEU A 145 14.71 4.25 -10.33
C LEU A 145 15.44 4.39 -8.99
N VAL A 146 14.72 4.25 -7.87
CA VAL A 146 15.31 4.36 -6.52
C VAL A 146 16.37 3.27 -6.28
N ALA A 147 16.11 2.04 -6.72
CA ALA A 147 17.05 0.94 -6.62
C ALA A 147 18.29 1.18 -7.49
N ARG A 148 18.15 1.83 -8.65
CA ARG A 148 19.29 2.23 -9.49
C ARG A 148 20.17 3.25 -8.79
N PHE A 149 19.59 4.28 -8.15
CA PHE A 149 20.36 5.27 -7.40
C PHE A 149 21.06 4.65 -6.17
N ARG A 150 20.45 3.68 -5.49
CA ARG A 150 21.09 2.95 -4.38
C ARG A 150 22.26 2.05 -4.80
N ARG A 151 22.32 1.64 -6.07
CA ARG A 151 23.38 0.77 -6.62
C ARG A 151 24.54 1.54 -7.24
N VAL A 152 24.52 2.87 -7.24
CA VAL A 152 25.68 3.70 -7.58
C VAL A 152 26.32 4.10 -6.26
N PRO A 153 27.36 3.38 -5.78
CA PRO A 153 28.24 3.94 -4.77
C PRO A 153 29.03 5.09 -5.42
N ALA A 154 29.19 6.19 -4.67
CA ALA A 154 30.25 7.16 -4.94
C ALA A 154 31.62 6.54 -4.62
#